data_AF-A0A2D4KI92-F1
#
_entry.id   AF-A0A2D4KI92-F1
#
_cell.length_a   1.000
_cell.length_b   1.000
_cell.length_c   1.000
_cell.angle_alpha   90.00
_cell.angle_beta   90.00
_cell.angle_gamma   90.00
#
_symmetry.space_group_name_H-M   'P 1'
#
loop_
_entity.id
_entity.type
_entity.pdbx_description
1 polymer ?
#
loop_
_entity_poly.entity_id
_entity_poly.type
_entity_poly.pdbx_seq_one_letter_code
_entity_poly.pdbx_strand_id
1 'polypeptide(L)'
;MAERLKRYLNNFIHPDQNGFLPKRQIRDNIRIILDTLEYYEAHPEKQMALIFLDAQKAFDNVNWRFMLLQLIQMGFGKKFVQAIETIYCKQSAKIMINGELTESININ
;
A
#
# COMPACT_ATOMS: atom_id res chain seq x y z
N MET A 1 -2.20 7.95 11.70
CA MET A 1 -3.10 6.89 11.17
C MET A 1 -2.34 5.66 10.69
N ALA A 2 -1.22 5.83 9.99
CA ALA A 2 -0.38 4.73 9.49
C ALA A 2 -0.01 3.68 10.55
N GLU A 3 0.50 4.08 11.72
CA GLU A 3 0.88 3.11 12.78
C GLU A 3 -0.28 2.30 13.35
N ARG A 4 -1.50 2.86 13.32
CA ARG A 4 -2.71 2.12 13.71
C ARG A 4 -3.09 1.10 12.63
N LEU A 5 -3.01 1.51 11.37
CA LEU A 5 -3.31 0.66 10.22
C LEU A 5 -2.36 -0.54 10.13
N LYS A 6 -1.05 -0.31 10.28
CA LYS A 6 0.00 -1.35 10.24
C LYS A 6 -0.29 -2.55 11.14
N ARG A 7 -0.93 -2.35 12.30
CA ARG A 7 -1.29 -3.43 13.24
C ARG A 7 -2.30 -4.42 12.69
N TYR A 8 -3.12 -4.00 11.74
CA TYR A 8 -4.20 -4.82 11.16
C TYR A 8 -3.87 -5.34 9.77
N LEU A 9 -2.99 -4.67 9.01
CA LEU A 9 -2.68 -5.06 7.63
C LEU A 9 -2.16 -6.50 7.51
N ASN A 10 -1.41 -6.98 8.51
CA ASN A 10 -0.95 -8.37 8.52
C ASN A 10 -2.08 -9.41 8.54
N ASN A 11 -3.30 -9.05 8.97
CA ASN A 11 -4.46 -9.95 8.97
C ASN A 11 -5.13 -10.07 7.61
N PHE A 12 -4.91 -9.10 6.72
CA PHE A 12 -5.56 -9.03 5.41
C PHE A 12 -4.61 -9.33 4.26
N ILE A 13 -3.32 -9.08 4.44
CA ILE A 13 -2.31 -9.19 3.40
C ILE A 13 -1.62 -10.55 3.49
N HIS A 14 -1.61 -11.30 2.38
CA HIS A 14 -1.00 -12.62 2.30
C HIS A 14 0.46 -12.62 2.77
N PRO A 15 0.95 -13.64 3.51
CA PRO A 15 2.31 -13.66 4.04
C PRO A 15 3.42 -13.39 3.02
N ASP A 16 3.26 -13.89 1.79
CA ASP A 16 4.25 -13.72 0.71
C ASP A 16 4.40 -12.27 0.22
N GLN A 17 3.48 -11.37 0.58
CA GLN A 17 3.60 -9.96 0.26
C GLN A 17 4.45 -9.24 1.31
N ASN A 18 5.75 -9.14 1.05
CA ASN A 18 6.72 -8.65 2.04
C ASN A 18 6.93 -7.12 2.10
N GLY A 19 6.36 -6.37 1.15
CA GLY A 19 6.52 -4.91 1.07
C GLY A 19 5.81 -4.13 2.18
N PHE A 20 6.49 -3.13 2.76
CA PHE A 20 5.93 -2.11 3.66
C PHE A 20 5.20 -2.60 4.92
N LEU A 21 5.37 -3.86 5.30
CA LEU A 21 4.71 -4.46 6.45
C LEU A 21 5.67 -4.77 7.58
N PRO A 22 5.23 -4.59 8.84
CA PRO A 22 6.09 -4.85 9.99
C PRO A 22 6.43 -6.34 10.06
N LYS A 23 7.70 -6.62 10.35
CA LYS A 23 8.27 -7.97 10.48
C LYS A 23 8.31 -8.79 9.19
N ARG A 24 8.14 -8.15 8.02
CA ARG A 24 8.33 -8.76 6.71
C ARG A 24 9.57 -8.18 6.05
N GLN A 25 10.43 -9.01 5.47
CA GLN A 25 11.72 -8.57 4.94
C GLN A 25 11.89 -8.97 3.48
N ILE A 26 12.60 -8.14 2.71
CA ILE A 26 12.88 -8.43 1.30
C ILE A 26 13.68 -9.73 1.11
N ARG A 27 14.47 -10.13 2.12
CA ARG A 27 15.22 -11.39 2.11
C ARG A 27 14.31 -12.62 2.02
N ASP A 28 13.08 -12.53 2.51
CA ASP A 28 12.13 -13.63 2.50
C ASP A 28 11.72 -13.93 1.05
N ASN A 29 11.47 -12.89 0.24
CA ASN A 29 11.24 -13.03 -1.21
C ASN A 29 12.45 -13.65 -1.93
N ILE A 30 13.67 -13.20 -1.58
CA ILE A 30 14.90 -13.75 -2.19
C ILE A 30 15.01 -15.24 -1.87
N ARG A 31 14.73 -15.64 -0.62
CA ARG A 31 14.78 -17.05 -0.23
C ARG A 31 13.74 -17.89 -0.98
N ILE A 32 12.51 -17.40 -1.13
CA ILE A 32 11.46 -18.09 -1.90
C ILE A 32 11.91 -18.33 -3.36
N ILE A 33 12.53 -17.33 -4.00
CA ILE A 33 13.04 -17.48 -5.37
C ILE A 33 14.16 -18.53 -5.43
N LEU A 34 15.13 -18.47 -4.49
CA LEU A 34 16.22 -19.44 -4.43
C LEU A 34 15.71 -20.86 -4.18
N ASP A 35 14.80 -21.05 -3.22
CA ASP A 35 14.17 -22.36 -2.93
C ASP A 35 13.45 -22.91 -4.16
N THR A 36 12.76 -22.03 -4.90
CA THR A 36 12.07 -22.41 -6.14
C THR A 36 13.08 -22.86 -7.19
N LEU A 37 14.17 -22.11 -7.41
CA LEU A 37 15.21 -22.48 -8.38
C LEU A 37 15.90 -23.80 -8.01
N GLU A 38 16.32 -23.96 -6.75
CA GLU A 38 16.94 -25.18 -6.22
C GLU A 38 16.02 -26.40 -6.41
N TYR A 39 14.71 -26.23 -6.18
CA TYR A 39 13.73 -27.30 -6.36
C TYR A 39 13.64 -27.77 -7.82
N TYR A 40 13.55 -26.86 -8.78
CA TYR A 40 13.43 -27.21 -10.20
C TYR A 40 14.75 -27.68 -10.81
N GLU A 41 15.90 -27.26 -10.27
CA GLU A 41 17.20 -27.84 -10.63
C GLU A 41 17.28 -29.33 -10.25
N ALA A 42 16.72 -29.69 -9.09
CA ALA A 42 16.64 -31.08 -8.64
C ALA A 42 15.57 -31.92 -9.35
N HIS A 43 14.64 -31.30 -10.09
CA HIS A 43 13.50 -31.95 -10.75
C HIS A 43 13.42 -31.54 -12.23
N PRO A 44 14.38 -31.97 -13.08
CA PRO A 44 14.47 -31.54 -14.48
C PRO A 44 13.30 -32.00 -15.35
N GLU A 45 12.48 -32.95 -14.88
CA GLU A 45 11.25 -33.36 -15.54
C GLU A 45 10.11 -32.34 -15.44
N LYS A 46 10.23 -31.36 -14.54
CA LYS A 46 9.23 -30.31 -14.31
C LYS A 46 9.65 -29.01 -14.98
N GLN A 47 8.67 -28.28 -15.49
CA GLN A 47 8.88 -26.97 -16.11
C GLN A 47 8.46 -25.84 -15.18
N MET A 48 9.17 -24.72 -15.26
CA MET A 48 8.91 -23.51 -14.47
C MET A 48 9.07 -22.27 -15.35
N ALA A 49 8.26 -21.24 -15.09
CA ALA A 49 8.49 -19.89 -15.56
C ALA A 49 8.49 -18.90 -14.38
N LEU A 50 9.42 -17.95 -14.40
CA LEU A 50 9.43 -16.80 -13.48
C LEU A 50 8.90 -15.56 -14.21
N ILE A 51 7.91 -14.90 -13.62
CA ILE A 51 7.30 -13.69 -14.19
C ILE A 51 7.60 -12.53 -13.25
N PHE A 52 8.29 -11.52 -13.77
CA PHE A 52 8.60 -10.29 -13.06
C PHE A 52 7.64 -9.19 -13.52
N LEU A 53 6.78 -8.73 -12.62
CA LEU A 53 5.78 -7.69 -12.87
C LEU A 53 6.17 -6.42 -12.11
N ASP A 54 6.02 -5.27 -12.76
CA ASP A 54 6.19 -3.95 -12.15
C ASP A 54 5.01 -3.04 -12.50
N ALA A 55 4.66 -2.14 -11.57
CA ALA A 55 3.57 -1.20 -11.73
C ALA A 55 4.11 0.22 -11.98
N GLN A 56 4.02 0.68 -13.23
CA GLN A 56 4.46 2.03 -13.59
C GLN A 56 3.69 3.10 -12.80
N LYS A 57 4.43 3.97 -12.11
CA LYS A 57 3.88 5.09 -11.31
C LYS A 57 2.75 4.64 -10.37
N ALA A 58 3.00 3.56 -9.62
CA ALA A 58 1.98 2.89 -8.80
C ALA A 58 1.17 3.84 -7.89
N PHE A 59 1.79 4.87 -7.32
CA PHE A 59 1.09 5.83 -6.46
C PHE A 59 0.24 6.85 -7.23
N ASP A 60 0.68 7.26 -8.42
CA ASP A 60 -0.04 8.24 -9.26
C ASP A 60 -1.25 7.60 -9.95
N ASN A 61 -1.15 6.30 -10.27
CA ASN A 61 -2.15 5.56 -11.03
C ASN A 61 -3.17 4.81 -10.14
N VAL A 62 -3.10 4.95 -8.82
CA VAL A 62 -4.07 4.32 -7.92
C VAL A 62 -5.47 4.92 -8.12
N ASN A 63 -6.47 4.05 -8.27
CA ASN A 63 -7.86 4.47 -8.29
C ASN A 63 -8.36 4.74 -6.85
N TRP A 64 -8.55 6.00 -6.49
CA TRP A 64 -8.95 6.40 -5.14
C TRP A 64 -10.32 5.86 -4.71
N ARG A 65 -11.27 5.78 -5.65
CA ARG A 65 -12.60 5.21 -5.36
C ARG A 65 -12.49 3.73 -5.01
N PHE A 66 -11.68 2.98 -5.74
CA PHE A 66 -11.41 1.58 -5.45
C PHE A 66 -10.75 1.43 -4.06
N MET A 67 -9.76 2.27 -3.74
CA MET A 67 -9.09 2.28 -2.44
C MET A 67 -10.07 2.50 -1.27
N LEU A 68 -11.01 3.45 -1.40
CA LEU A 68 -12.03 3.69 -0.37
C LEU A 68 -13.00 2.52 -0.20
N LEU A 69 -13.44 1.92 -1.32
CA LEU A 69 -14.29 0.72 -1.30
C LEU A 69 -13.59 -0.47 -0.64
N GLN A 70 -12.30 -0.64 -0.90
CA GLN A 70 -11.49 -1.69 -0.29
C GLN A 70 -11.42 -1.54 1.24
N LEU A 71 -11.22 -0.31 1.75
CA LEU A 71 -11.22 -0.04 3.19
C LEU A 71 -12.58 -0.35 3.84
N ILE A 72 -13.69 -0.05 3.14
CA ILE A 72 -15.03 -0.41 3.61
C ILE A 72 -15.19 -1.93 3.67
N GLN A 73 -14.76 -2.65 2.62
CA GLN A 73 -14.87 -4.10 2.55
C GLN A 73 -13.99 -4.82 3.59
N MET A 74 -12.83 -4.26 3.93
CA MET A 74 -11.97 -4.74 5.03
C MET A 74 -12.58 -4.46 6.43
N GLY A 75 -13.73 -3.78 6.52
CA GLY A 75 -14.42 -3.52 7.78
C GLY A 75 -13.87 -2.33 8.56
N PHE A 76 -13.11 -1.42 7.93
CA PHE A 76 -12.66 -0.22 8.62
C PHE A 76 -13.85 0.70 8.96
N GLY A 77 -13.86 1.22 10.18
CA GLY A 77 -14.94 2.07 10.65
C GLY A 77 -15.06 3.39 9.86
N LYS A 78 -16.29 3.90 9.75
CA LYS A 78 -16.64 5.11 8.98
C LYS A 78 -15.69 6.30 9.22
N LYS A 79 -15.34 6.58 10.48
CA LYS A 79 -14.42 7.68 10.84
C LYS A 79 -13.03 7.53 10.21
N PHE A 80 -12.53 6.30 10.09
CA PHE A 80 -11.22 6.05 9.49
C PHE A 80 -11.29 6.25 7.97
N VAL A 81 -12.32 5.69 7.33
CA VAL A 81 -12.55 5.85 5.89
C VAL A 81 -12.70 7.33 5.51
N GLN A 82 -13.51 8.08 6.27
CA GLN A 82 -13.68 9.52 6.07
C GLN A 82 -12.37 10.29 6.22
N ALA A 83 -11.52 9.91 7.17
CA ALA A 83 -10.24 10.58 7.35
C ALA A 83 -9.29 10.36 6.16
N ILE A 84 -9.29 9.16 5.56
CA ILE A 84 -8.56 8.89 4.32
C ILE A 84 -9.17 9.67 3.14
N GLU A 85 -10.50 9.67 3.03
CA GLU A 85 -11.22 10.43 2.00
C GLU A 85 -10.88 11.93 2.06
N THR A 86 -10.82 12.53 3.25
CA THR A 86 -10.44 13.95 3.43
C THR A 86 -9.02 14.24 2.93
N ILE A 87 -8.07 13.30 3.08
CA ILE A 87 -6.70 13.47 2.57
C ILE A 87 -6.69 13.54 1.04
N TYR A 88 -7.54 12.76 0.35
CA TYR A 88 -7.54 12.67 -1.11
C TYR A 88 -8.62 13.52 -1.80
N CYS A 89 -9.47 14.21 -1.03
CA CYS A 89 -10.44 15.19 -1.56
C CYS A 89 -9.74 16.54 -1.86
N LYS A 90 -10.51 17.58 -2.22
CA LYS A 90 -9.99 18.94 -2.40
C LYS A 90 -9.25 19.40 -1.15
N GLN A 91 -7.95 19.61 -1.30
CA GLN A 91 -7.09 20.14 -0.25
C GLN A 91 -7.02 21.66 -0.38
N SER A 92 -7.14 22.36 0.74
CA SER A 92 -6.95 23.81 0.79
C SER A 92 -6.11 24.19 1.99
N ALA A 93 -5.25 25.19 1.85
CA ALA A 93 -4.45 25.74 2.93
C ALA A 93 -4.65 27.25 3.08
N LYS A 94 -4.36 27.75 4.28
CA LYS A 94 -4.24 29.17 4.58
C LYS A 94 -2.88 29.41 5.23
N ILE A 95 -2.28 30.55 4.92
CA ILE A 95 -1.01 30.96 5.51
C ILE A 95 -1.33 31.91 6.67
N MET A 96 -0.64 31.75 7.80
CA MET A 96 -0.74 32.68 8.92
C MET A 96 0.41 33.69 8.85
N ILE A 97 0.10 34.98 8.76
CA ILE A 97 1.07 36.08 8.72
C ILE A 97 0.70 37.06 9.82
N ASN A 98 1.60 37.26 10.79
CA ASN A 98 1.40 38.18 11.92
C ASN A 98 0.09 37.97 12.70
N GLY A 99 -0.39 36.71 12.78
CA GLY A 99 -1.64 36.36 13.46
C GLY A 99 -2.90 36.45 12.60
N GLU A 100 -2.81 36.96 11.36
CA GLU A 100 -3.91 36.97 10.40
C GLU A 100 -3.79 35.81 9.41
N LEU A 101 -4.92 35.19 9.08
CA LEU A 101 -4.99 34.13 8.07
C LEU A 101 -5.25 34.72 6.69
N THR A 102 -4.51 34.26 5.69
CA THR A 102 -4.76 34.60 4.28
C THR A 102 -6.07 33.98 3.77
N GLU A 103 -6.44 34.37 2.55
CA GLU A 103 -7.41 33.62 1.76
C GLU A 103 -6.98 32.16 1.57
N SER A 104 -7.98 31.32 1.29
CA SER A 104 -7.78 29.89 1.11
C SER A 104 -7.16 29.60 -0.26
N ILE A 105 -6.01 28.93 -0.26
CA ILE A 105 -5.32 28.46 -1.45
C ILE A 105 -5.71 27.01 -1.66
N ASN A 106 -6.17 26.66 -2.86
CA ASN A 106 -6.37 25.24 -3.22
C ASN A 106 -5.01 24.62 -3.55
N ILE A 107 -4.72 23.48 -2.92
CA ILE A 107 -3.48 22.72 -3.12
C ILE A 107 -3.65 21.69 -4.25
N ASN A 108 -4.90 21.34 -4.59
CA ASN A 108 -5.28 20.47 -5.70
C ASN A 108 -6.36 21.10 -6.59
#